data_AF-A0A2V7PXD3-F1
#
_entry.id   AF-A0A2V7PXD3-F1
#
_cell.length_a   1.000
_cell.length_b   1.000
_cell.length_c   1.000
_cell.angle_alpha   90.00
_cell.angle_beta   90.00
_cell.angle_gamma   90.00
#
_symmetry.space_group_name_H-M   'P 1'
#
loop_
_entity.id
_entity.type
_entity.pdbx_description
1 polymer ?
#
loop_
_entity_poly.entity_id
_entity_poly.type
_entity_poly.pdbx_seq_one_letter_code
_entity_poly.pdbx_strand_id
1 'polypeptide(L)'
;MVTESGWAEARAGGEGRARRAWWAPADALTLARIPLALAFVFVPSLGWRTAILSVAAVSDFADGYVARRWGGSRLGAFLDPVADKLFAACGFGVVLVARALSPLEVLGVLARDFAAAFAFLATVIHRRPAAIPARLGGKAVTIGQLLTLLAFCAGSTLLRPLAWATAAVGLYAIRDYQRAAASEKKEIGR
;
A
#
# COMPACT_ATOMS: atom_id res chain seq x y z
N MET A 1 -41.25 21.24 -28.65
CA MET A 1 -41.16 19.87 -29.19
C MET A 1 -39.71 19.44 -29.12
N VAL A 2 -39.31 18.79 -28.03
CA VAL A 2 -37.96 18.24 -27.85
C VAL A 2 -37.96 16.88 -28.54
N THR A 3 -37.09 16.71 -29.54
CA THR A 3 -37.07 15.53 -30.41
C THR A 3 -36.59 14.29 -29.65
N GLU A 4 -37.24 13.15 -29.91
CA GLU A 4 -36.91 11.81 -29.41
C GLU A 4 -35.43 11.40 -29.66
N SER A 5 -34.73 12.08 -30.57
CA SER A 5 -33.32 11.86 -30.89
C SER A 5 -32.34 12.21 -29.76
N GLY A 6 -32.67 13.19 -28.90
CA GLY A 6 -31.78 13.59 -27.80
C GLY A 6 -31.69 12.56 -26.67
N TRP A 7 -32.71 11.70 -26.53
CA TRP A 7 -32.73 10.63 -25.53
C TRP A 7 -31.93 9.39 -25.96
N ALA A 8 -31.76 9.16 -27.26
CA ALA A 8 -30.96 8.06 -27.79
C ALA A 8 -29.44 8.32 -27.62
N GLU A 9 -28.99 9.55 -27.88
CA GLU A 9 -27.58 9.94 -27.70
C GLU A 9 -27.18 10.03 -26.21
N ALA A 10 -28.09 10.46 -25.33
CA ALA A 10 -27.87 10.46 -23.89
C ALA A 10 -27.77 9.05 -23.28
N ARG A 11 -28.50 8.06 -23.84
CA ARG A 11 -28.37 6.65 -23.44
C ARG A 11 -27.09 6.00 -23.98
N ALA A 12 -26.72 6.31 -25.23
CA ALA A 12 -25.47 5.84 -25.83
C ALA A 12 -24.21 6.41 -25.11
N GLY A 13 -24.27 7.65 -24.62
CA GLY A 13 -23.18 8.27 -23.84
C GLY A 13 -23.05 7.74 -22.39
N GLY A 14 -24.10 7.10 -21.86
CA GLY A 14 -24.11 6.51 -20.51
C GLY A 14 -23.60 5.06 -20.46
N GLU A 15 -23.77 4.31 -21.54
CA GLU A 15 -23.42 2.88 -21.61
C GLU A 15 -21.91 2.62 -21.77
N GLY A 16 -21.14 3.63 -22.21
CA GLY A 16 -19.68 3.57 -22.31
C GLY A 16 -18.93 3.75 -20.98
N ARG A 17 -19.61 4.09 -19.87
CA ARG A 17 -18.98 4.28 -18.57
C ARG A 17 -18.81 2.93 -17.85
N ALA A 18 -17.86 2.16 -18.37
CA ALA A 18 -17.11 1.11 -17.68
C ALA A 18 -17.96 0.19 -16.79
N ARG A 19 -18.50 -0.88 -17.38
CA ARG A 19 -18.64 -2.17 -16.67
C ARG A 19 -17.24 -2.62 -16.24
N ARG A 20 -16.67 -2.02 -15.19
CA ARG A 20 -15.47 -2.55 -14.54
C ARG A 20 -15.84 -3.95 -14.07
N ALA A 21 -15.20 -4.95 -14.64
CA ALA A 21 -15.38 -6.33 -14.22
C ALA A 21 -15.19 -6.41 -12.69
N TRP A 22 -16.04 -7.20 -12.03
CA TRP A 22 -15.96 -7.45 -10.59
C TRP A 22 -14.69 -8.21 -10.20
N TRP A 23 -14.03 -8.81 -11.19
CA TRP A 23 -12.86 -9.65 -11.04
C TRP A 23 -11.88 -9.38 -12.18
N ALA A 24 -10.61 -9.17 -11.84
CA ALA A 24 -9.49 -9.06 -12.77
C ALA A 24 -8.41 -10.08 -12.37
N PRO A 25 -7.57 -10.56 -13.31
CA PRO A 25 -6.44 -11.43 -12.98
C PRO A 25 -5.48 -10.84 -11.93
N ALA A 26 -5.40 -9.50 -11.83
CA ALA A 26 -4.66 -8.82 -10.77
C ALA A 26 -5.19 -9.14 -9.37
N ASP A 27 -6.52 -9.32 -9.21
CA ASP A 27 -7.14 -9.58 -7.91
C ASP A 27 -6.72 -10.95 -7.35
N ALA A 28 -6.42 -11.93 -8.21
CA ALA A 28 -5.90 -13.22 -7.79
C ALA A 28 -4.47 -13.13 -7.23
N LEU A 29 -3.63 -12.24 -7.80
CA LEU A 29 -2.29 -11.95 -7.29
C LEU A 29 -2.36 -11.25 -5.93
N THR A 30 -3.28 -10.29 -5.77
CA THR A 30 -3.55 -9.62 -4.49
C THR A 30 -4.00 -10.61 -3.42
N LEU A 31 -4.94 -11.49 -3.76
CA LEU A 31 -5.45 -12.52 -2.86
C LEU A 31 -4.36 -13.53 -2.48
N ALA A 32 -3.41 -13.82 -3.38
CA ALA A 32 -2.27 -14.68 -3.09
C ALA A 32 -1.29 -14.08 -2.07
N ARG A 33 -1.23 -12.75 -1.89
CA ARG A 33 -0.39 -12.14 -0.85
C ARG A 33 -0.82 -12.50 0.57
N ILE A 34 -2.11 -12.74 0.80
CA ILE A 34 -2.63 -13.11 2.13
C ILE A 34 -2.05 -14.45 2.62
N PRO A 35 -2.17 -15.57 1.87
CA PRO A 35 -1.53 -16.83 2.26
C PRO A 35 0.00 -16.74 2.24
N LEU A 36 0.62 -15.92 1.37
CA LEU A 36 2.06 -15.68 1.41
C LEU A 36 2.49 -14.97 2.72
N ALA A 37 1.72 -14.00 3.20
CA ALA A 37 1.98 -13.33 4.47
C ALA A 37 1.91 -14.32 5.64
N LEU A 38 0.91 -15.21 5.65
CA LEU A 38 0.81 -16.27 6.65
C LEU A 38 1.97 -17.26 6.54
N ALA A 39 2.30 -17.72 5.33
CA ALA A 39 3.43 -18.61 5.10
C ALA A 39 4.75 -17.99 5.59
N PHE A 40 4.97 -16.70 5.38
CA PHE A 40 6.15 -15.98 5.88
C PHE A 40 6.30 -16.09 7.40
N VAL A 41 5.18 -16.05 8.14
CA VAL A 41 5.17 -16.18 9.61
C VAL A 41 5.53 -17.59 10.06
N PHE A 42 4.91 -18.60 9.45
CA PHE A 42 5.04 -19.98 9.92
C PHE A 42 6.30 -20.71 9.43
N VAL A 43 6.93 -20.22 8.36
CA VAL A 43 8.14 -20.85 7.82
C VAL A 43 9.36 -20.45 8.66
N PRO A 44 10.11 -21.43 9.22
CA PRO A 44 11.25 -21.14 10.09
C PRO A 44 12.55 -20.83 9.32
N SER A 45 12.72 -21.34 8.10
CA SER A 45 13.98 -21.17 7.37
C SER A 45 14.08 -19.79 6.70
N LEU A 46 15.24 -19.15 6.81
CA LEU A 46 15.53 -17.87 6.15
C LEU A 46 15.51 -17.96 4.61
N GLY A 47 15.92 -19.10 4.03
CA GLY A 47 15.89 -19.32 2.59
C GLY A 47 14.47 -19.29 2.02
N TRP A 48 13.54 -20.04 2.61
CA TRP A 48 12.14 -20.01 2.21
C TRP A 48 11.47 -18.66 2.48
N ARG A 49 11.83 -17.94 3.54
CA ARG A 49 11.34 -16.56 3.77
C ARG A 49 11.79 -15.60 2.66
N THR A 50 13.05 -15.71 2.23
CA THR A 50 13.56 -14.94 1.09
C THR A 50 12.78 -15.25 -0.19
N ALA A 51 12.51 -16.53 -0.46
CA ALA A 51 11.72 -16.93 -1.63
C ALA A 51 10.30 -16.37 -1.59
N ILE A 52 9.61 -16.49 -0.45
CA ILE A 52 8.25 -15.93 -0.25
C ILE A 52 8.26 -14.41 -0.45
N LEU A 53 9.22 -13.71 0.16
CA LEU A 53 9.37 -12.26 0.01
C LEU A 53 9.62 -11.86 -1.43
N SER A 54 10.46 -12.60 -2.15
CA SER A 54 10.77 -12.35 -3.56
C SER A 54 9.54 -12.53 -4.44
N VAL A 55 8.78 -13.61 -4.21
CA VAL A 55 7.53 -13.88 -4.93
C VAL A 55 6.50 -12.79 -4.62
N ALA A 56 6.34 -12.39 -3.37
CA ALA A 56 5.42 -11.32 -2.97
C ALA A 56 5.79 -9.98 -3.62
N ALA A 57 7.07 -9.59 -3.62
CA ALA A 57 7.55 -8.37 -4.25
C ALA A 57 7.34 -8.39 -5.77
N VAL A 58 7.69 -9.49 -6.45
CA VAL A 58 7.46 -9.64 -7.90
C VAL A 58 5.97 -9.58 -8.23
N SER A 59 5.12 -10.17 -7.38
CA SER A 59 3.67 -10.14 -7.57
C SER A 59 3.11 -8.72 -7.51
N ASP A 60 3.70 -7.83 -6.69
CA ASP A 60 3.38 -6.39 -6.57
C ASP A 60 3.86 -5.51 -7.73
N PHE A 61 4.88 -5.97 -8.45
CA PHE A 61 5.19 -5.36 -9.73
C PHE A 61 4.25 -5.87 -10.84
N ALA A 62 3.87 -7.15 -10.76
CA ALA A 62 3.04 -7.81 -11.76
C ALA A 62 1.58 -7.33 -11.74
N ASP A 63 0.94 -7.22 -10.58
CA ASP A 63 -0.44 -6.70 -10.48
C ASP A 63 -0.54 -5.24 -10.97
N GLY A 64 0.46 -4.40 -10.66
CA GLY A 64 0.55 -3.04 -11.14
C GLY A 64 0.73 -2.97 -12.65
N TYR A 65 1.50 -3.90 -13.24
CA TYR A 65 1.64 -3.99 -14.69
C TYR A 65 0.33 -4.47 -15.36
N VAL A 66 -0.29 -5.51 -14.81
CA VAL A 66 -1.56 -6.08 -15.29
C VAL A 66 -2.70 -5.07 -15.20
N ALA A 67 -2.83 -4.35 -14.09
CA ALA A 67 -3.84 -3.31 -13.90
C ALA A 67 -3.66 -2.14 -14.88
N ARG A 68 -2.42 -1.78 -15.24
CA ARG A 68 -2.13 -0.78 -16.28
C ARG A 68 -2.47 -1.28 -17.68
N ARG A 69 -2.34 -2.57 -17.96
CA ARG A 69 -2.54 -3.18 -19.30
C ARG A 69 -4.01 -3.52 -19.59
N TRP A 70 -4.74 -4.03 -18.60
CA TRP A 70 -6.09 -4.59 -18.78
C TRP A 70 -7.19 -3.89 -17.95
N GLY A 71 -6.83 -2.88 -17.17
CA GLY A 71 -7.75 -2.16 -16.29
C GLY A 71 -7.94 -2.85 -14.94
N GLY A 72 -7.97 -2.06 -13.86
CA GLY A 72 -8.15 -2.56 -12.49
C GLY A 72 -9.62 -2.72 -12.09
N SER A 73 -9.91 -3.71 -11.23
CA SER A 73 -11.23 -3.90 -10.62
C SER A 73 -11.42 -2.94 -9.43
N ARG A 74 -12.68 -2.70 -9.04
CA ARG A 74 -12.98 -1.91 -7.81
C ARG A 74 -12.56 -2.66 -6.54
N LEU A 75 -12.59 -3.98 -6.59
CA LEU A 75 -12.28 -4.86 -5.47
C LEU A 75 -10.75 -4.92 -5.25
N GLY A 76 -9.97 -5.13 -6.31
CA GLY A 76 -8.51 -5.10 -6.28
C GLY A 76 -7.96 -3.76 -5.81
N ALA A 77 -8.51 -2.65 -6.28
CA ALA A 77 -8.10 -1.32 -5.84
C ALA A 77 -8.26 -1.09 -4.32
N PHE A 78 -9.17 -1.81 -3.67
CA PHE A 78 -9.34 -1.79 -2.21
C PHE A 78 -8.51 -2.87 -1.51
N LEU A 79 -8.43 -4.07 -2.08
CA LEU A 79 -7.68 -5.20 -1.51
C LEU A 79 -6.17 -5.01 -1.58
N ASP A 80 -5.63 -4.35 -2.61
CA ASP A 80 -4.20 -4.15 -2.80
C ASP A 80 -3.55 -3.45 -1.59
N PRO A 81 -4.01 -2.26 -1.15
CA PRO A 81 -3.45 -1.60 0.03
C PRO A 81 -3.61 -2.40 1.33
N VAL A 82 -4.63 -3.26 1.42
CA VAL A 82 -4.88 -4.08 2.62
C VAL A 82 -3.91 -5.25 2.66
N ALA A 83 -3.75 -5.96 1.53
CA ALA A 83 -2.87 -7.10 1.40
C ALA A 83 -1.40 -6.71 1.58
N ASP A 84 -0.99 -5.56 1.02
CA ASP A 84 0.36 -5.02 1.19
C ASP A 84 0.67 -4.70 2.66
N LYS A 85 -0.23 -3.97 3.35
CA LYS A 85 -0.08 -3.67 4.77
C LYS A 85 -0.09 -4.91 5.66
N LEU A 86 -0.91 -5.90 5.33
CA LEU A 86 -0.93 -7.17 6.04
C LEU A 86 0.41 -7.90 5.90
N PHE A 87 0.95 -7.97 4.68
CA PHE A 87 2.23 -8.60 4.43
C PHE A 87 3.37 -7.89 5.18
N ALA A 88 3.42 -6.55 5.12
CA ALA A 88 4.40 -5.76 5.86
C ALA A 88 4.27 -6.00 7.39
N ALA A 89 3.05 -5.97 7.93
CA ALA A 89 2.81 -6.22 9.36
C ALA A 89 3.25 -7.63 9.79
N CYS A 90 2.94 -8.65 9.00
CA CYS A 90 3.42 -10.02 9.24
C CYS A 90 4.94 -10.11 9.18
N GLY A 91 5.56 -9.50 8.16
CA GLY A 91 7.01 -9.49 7.97
C GLY A 91 7.74 -8.87 9.16
N PHE A 92 7.33 -7.67 9.58
CA PHE A 92 7.94 -6.99 10.72
C PHE A 92 7.56 -7.63 12.06
N GLY A 93 6.41 -8.30 12.17
CA GLY A 93 6.06 -9.12 13.32
C GLY A 93 7.04 -10.28 13.52
N VAL A 94 7.43 -10.95 12.43
CA VAL A 94 8.48 -11.98 12.46
C VAL A 94 9.83 -11.41 12.88
N VAL A 95 10.21 -10.24 12.34
CA VAL A 95 11.46 -9.54 12.73
C VAL A 95 11.48 -9.25 14.23
N LEU A 96 10.35 -8.83 14.79
CA LEU A 96 10.19 -8.53 16.21
C LEU A 96 10.28 -9.80 17.08
N VAL A 97 9.59 -10.87 16.69
CA VAL A 97 9.65 -12.17 17.40
C VAL A 97 11.07 -12.76 17.36
N ALA A 98 11.77 -12.60 16.23
CA ALA A 98 13.17 -12.99 16.08
C ALA A 98 14.15 -12.09 16.85
N ARG A 99 13.68 -11.01 17.50
CA ARG A 99 14.49 -10.01 18.21
C ARG A 99 15.59 -9.38 17.36
N ALA A 100 15.40 -9.35 16.04
CA ALA A 100 16.39 -8.80 15.12
C ALA A 100 16.35 -7.26 15.09
N LEU A 101 15.16 -6.68 15.33
CA LEU A 101 14.94 -5.26 15.58
C LEU A 101 14.19 -5.06 16.91
N SER A 102 14.41 -3.93 17.55
CA SER A 102 13.65 -3.49 18.73
C SER A 102 12.22 -3.08 18.35
N PRO A 103 11.27 -3.09 19.32
CA PRO A 103 9.91 -2.59 19.07
C PRO A 103 9.89 -1.16 18.54
N LEU A 104 10.83 -0.31 18.99
CA LEU A 104 10.94 1.09 18.55
C LEU A 104 11.35 1.19 17.08
N GLU A 105 12.31 0.39 16.63
CA GLU A 105 12.74 0.36 15.23
C GLU A 105 11.61 -0.11 14.32
N VAL A 106 10.89 -1.17 14.71
CA VAL A 106 9.71 -1.66 13.96
C VAL A 106 8.61 -0.60 13.91
N LEU A 107 8.30 0.04 15.04
CA LEU A 107 7.32 1.12 15.09
C LEU A 107 7.73 2.30 14.20
N GLY A 108 9.01 2.66 14.18
CA GLY A 108 9.55 3.71 13.31
C GLY A 108 9.38 3.38 11.83
N VAL A 109 9.68 2.15 11.44
CA VAL A 109 9.53 1.68 10.05
C VAL A 109 8.06 1.66 9.61
N LEU A 110 7.13 1.32 10.50
CA LEU A 110 5.69 1.26 10.23
C LEU A 110 4.94 2.57 10.53
N ALA A 111 5.62 3.60 11.06
CA ALA A 111 4.99 4.82 11.55
C ALA A 111 4.14 5.51 10.47
N ARG A 112 4.62 5.52 9.22
CA ARG A 112 3.92 6.10 8.09
C ARG A 112 2.65 5.33 7.75
N ASP A 113 2.65 4.00 7.85
CA ASP A 113 1.49 3.16 7.54
C ASP A 113 0.41 3.30 8.60
N PHE A 114 0.80 3.41 9.88
CA PHE A 114 -0.11 3.78 10.96
C PHE A 114 -0.71 5.16 10.75
N ALA A 115 0.10 6.16 10.40
CA ALA A 115 -0.40 7.51 10.11
C ALA A 115 -1.40 7.51 8.94
N ALA A 116 -1.10 6.78 7.86
CA ALA A 116 -2.00 6.64 6.72
C ALA A 116 -3.29 5.89 7.10
N ALA A 117 -3.20 4.82 7.89
CA ALA A 117 -4.36 4.07 8.37
C ALA A 117 -5.26 4.92 9.28
N PHE A 118 -4.67 5.68 10.20
CA PHE A 118 -5.40 6.57 11.11
C PHE A 118 -6.11 7.68 10.34
N ALA A 119 -5.43 8.29 9.37
CA ALA A 119 -6.02 9.35 8.56
C ALA A 119 -7.14 8.83 7.63
N PHE A 120 -7.01 7.60 7.11
CA PHE A 120 -8.09 6.92 6.40
C PHE A 120 -9.28 6.64 7.33
N LEU A 121 -9.04 6.11 8.53
CA LEU A 121 -10.09 5.87 9.52
C LEU A 121 -10.80 7.16 9.93
N ALA A 122 -10.06 8.24 10.16
CA ALA A 122 -10.63 9.55 10.46
C ALA A 122 -11.54 10.07 9.33
N THR A 123 -11.13 9.86 8.07
CA THR A 123 -11.93 10.19 6.88
C THR A 123 -13.26 9.43 6.84
N VAL A 124 -13.20 8.12 7.11
CA VAL A 124 -14.40 7.25 7.14
C VAL A 124 -15.36 7.68 8.25
N ILE A 125 -14.83 7.95 9.46
CA ILE A 125 -15.64 8.34 10.62
C ILE A 125 -16.27 9.73 10.40
N HIS A 126 -15.50 10.71 9.93
CA HIS A 126 -15.96 12.10 9.86
C HIS A 126 -16.69 12.43 8.55
N ARG A 127 -16.74 11.49 7.59
CA ARG A 127 -17.29 11.66 6.22
C ARG A 127 -16.78 12.91 5.47
N ARG A 128 -15.68 13.50 5.93
CA ARG A 128 -15.00 14.60 5.25
C ARG A 128 -13.83 13.98 4.50
N PRO A 129 -13.74 14.14 3.17
CA PRO A 129 -12.60 13.65 2.43
C PRO A 129 -11.36 14.36 2.95
N ALA A 130 -10.55 13.69 3.77
CA ALA A 130 -9.16 14.09 3.91
C ALA A 130 -8.51 13.68 2.60
N ALA A 131 -8.37 14.64 1.67
CA ALA A 131 -7.53 14.45 0.51
C ALA A 131 -6.11 14.26 1.04
N ILE A 132 -5.69 13.00 1.21
CA ILE A 132 -4.29 12.66 1.42
C ILE A 132 -3.77 12.34 0.02
N PRO A 133 -3.26 13.32 -0.73
CA PRO A 133 -2.64 13.02 -2.01
C PRO A 133 -1.50 12.03 -1.77
N ALA A 134 -1.56 10.88 -2.43
CA ALA A 134 -0.51 9.86 -2.36
C ALA A 134 0.77 10.41 -2.98
N ARG A 135 1.62 11.07 -2.17
CA ARG A 135 2.89 11.65 -2.65
C ARG A 135 3.99 10.59 -2.73
N LEU A 136 5.03 10.95 -3.49
CA LEU A 136 6.28 10.21 -3.73
C LEU A 136 6.90 9.61 -2.45
N GLY A 137 6.73 10.26 -1.29
CA GLY A 137 7.24 9.76 0.00
C GLY A 137 6.63 8.43 0.43
N GLY A 138 5.41 8.09 0.01
CA GLY A 138 4.80 6.80 0.34
C GLY A 138 5.53 5.61 -0.30
N LYS A 139 5.91 5.74 -1.57
CA LYS A 139 6.62 4.69 -2.31
C LYS A 139 8.02 4.43 -1.75
N ALA A 140 8.72 5.49 -1.36
CA ALA A 140 10.06 5.39 -0.79
C ALA A 140 10.06 4.59 0.53
N VAL A 141 9.05 4.78 1.37
CA VAL A 141 8.88 3.99 2.61
C VAL A 141 8.63 2.52 2.30
N THR A 142 7.73 2.21 1.35
CA THR A 142 7.45 0.83 0.94
C THR A 142 8.71 0.13 0.40
N ILE A 143 9.51 0.81 -0.43
CA ILE A 143 10.79 0.27 -0.92
C ILE A 143 11.75 0.03 0.25
N GLY A 144 11.86 0.99 1.19
CA GLY A 144 12.69 0.84 2.38
C GLY A 144 12.27 -0.35 3.25
N GLN A 145 10.96 -0.56 3.41
CA GLN A 145 10.39 -1.70 4.13
C GLN A 145 10.75 -3.03 3.47
N LEU A 146 10.58 -3.14 2.14
CA LEU A 146 10.96 -4.33 1.38
C LEU A 146 12.46 -4.62 1.51
N LEU A 147 13.31 -3.60 1.37
CA LEU A 147 14.76 -3.73 1.55
C LEU A 147 15.13 -4.16 2.97
N THR A 148 14.43 -3.64 3.98
CA THR A 148 14.65 -4.01 5.38
C THR A 148 14.28 -5.47 5.63
N LEU A 149 13.14 -5.93 5.10
CA LEU A 149 12.74 -7.34 5.18
C LEU A 149 13.69 -8.26 4.41
N LEU A 150 14.19 -7.81 3.26
CA LEU A 150 15.18 -8.56 2.49
C LEU A 150 16.50 -8.68 3.25
N ALA A 151 16.97 -7.61 3.88
CA ALA A 151 18.15 -7.61 4.72
C ALA A 151 18.00 -8.55 5.93
N PHE A 152 16.81 -8.61 6.54
CA PHE A 152 16.50 -9.59 7.58
C PHE A 152 16.61 -11.03 7.06
N CYS A 153 15.98 -11.34 5.93
CA CYS A 153 15.98 -12.69 5.38
C CYS A 153 17.39 -13.13 4.94
N ALA A 154 18.21 -12.20 4.46
CA ALA A 154 19.60 -12.45 4.08
C ALA A 154 20.58 -12.52 5.28
N GLY A 155 20.11 -12.27 6.51
CA GLY A 155 21.00 -12.17 7.68
C GLY A 155 22.01 -11.02 7.59
N SER A 156 21.67 -9.96 6.86
CA SER A 156 22.57 -8.85 6.56
C SER A 156 22.71 -7.88 7.74
N THR A 157 23.92 -7.36 7.93
CA THR A 157 24.22 -6.30 8.91
C THR A 157 23.54 -4.97 8.57
N LEU A 158 23.07 -4.82 7.33
CA LEU A 158 22.34 -3.63 6.85
C LEU A 158 20.91 -3.54 7.40
N LEU A 159 20.40 -4.57 8.09
CA LEU A 159 19.04 -4.59 8.64
C LEU A 159 18.72 -3.35 9.48
N ARG A 160 19.55 -3.05 10.48
CA ARG A 160 19.32 -1.88 11.37
C ARG A 160 19.52 -0.55 10.64
N PRO A 161 20.60 -0.31 9.88
CA PRO A 161 20.74 0.89 9.07
C PRO A 161 19.54 1.15 8.14
N LEU A 162 19.05 0.11 7.46
CA LEU A 162 17.89 0.22 6.58
C LEU A 162 16.60 0.52 7.35
N ALA A 163 16.40 -0.08 8.52
CA ALA A 163 15.26 0.22 9.37
C ALA A 163 15.26 1.70 9.81
N TRP A 164 16.39 2.22 10.27
CA TRP A 164 16.50 3.64 10.65
C TRP A 164 16.37 4.60 9.46
N ALA A 165 16.94 4.26 8.31
CA ALA A 165 16.77 5.04 7.08
C ALA A 165 15.30 5.07 6.65
N THR A 166 14.62 3.92 6.69
CA THR A 166 13.19 3.80 6.34
C THR A 166 12.33 4.59 7.33
N ALA A 167 12.62 4.51 8.63
CA ALA A 167 11.94 5.30 9.65
C ALA A 167 12.15 6.81 9.42
N ALA A 168 13.37 7.26 9.10
CA ALA A 168 13.66 8.66 8.80
C ALA A 168 12.90 9.16 7.57
N VAL A 169 12.86 8.36 6.50
CA VAL A 169 12.06 8.66 5.30
C VAL A 169 10.56 8.70 5.63
N GLY A 170 10.08 7.78 6.46
CA GLY A 170 8.69 7.74 6.93
C GLY A 170 8.29 8.98 7.72
N LEU A 171 9.13 9.40 8.66
CA LEU A 171 8.93 10.63 9.44
C LEU A 171 8.97 11.88 8.57
N TYR A 172 9.92 11.93 7.62
CA TYR A 172 10.00 13.03 6.66
C TYR A 172 8.73 13.10 5.80
N ALA A 173 8.25 11.96 5.31
CA ALA A 173 7.03 11.89 4.53
C ALA A 173 5.82 12.39 5.35
N ILE A 174 5.64 11.91 6.60
CA ILE A 174 4.58 12.39 7.50
C ILE A 174 4.63 13.90 7.68
N ARG A 175 5.83 14.46 7.90
CA ARG A 175 6.02 15.90 8.07
C ARG A 175 5.69 16.69 6.80
N ASP A 176 6.12 16.20 5.64
CA ASP A 176 5.78 16.81 4.34
C ASP A 176 4.27 16.86 4.13
N TYR A 177 3.56 15.78 4.48
CA TYR A 177 2.10 15.73 4.43
C TYR A 177 1.43 16.75 5.34
N GLN A 178 1.86 16.85 6.60
CA GLN A 178 1.30 17.82 7.55
C GLN A 178 1.48 19.26 7.08
N ARG A 179 2.63 19.56 6.46
CA ARG A 179 2.91 20.89 5.90
C ARG A 179 2.03 21.19 4.69
N ALA A 180 1.88 20.24 3.77
CA ALA A 180 1.01 20.39 2.60
C ALA A 180 -0.45 20.63 3.00
N ALA A 181 -0.97 19.85 3.96
CA ALA A 181 -2.33 19.99 4.46
C ALA A 181 -2.58 21.34 5.16
N ALA A 182 -1.56 21.87 5.86
CA ALA A 182 -1.65 23.17 6.52
C ALA A 182 -1.68 24.34 5.51
N SER A 183 -0.98 24.23 4.39
CA SER A 183 -0.98 25.24 3.32
C SER A 183 -2.33 25.31 2.59
N GLU A 184 -2.93 24.16 2.27
CA GLU A 184 -4.22 24.09 1.55
C GLU A 184 -5.38 24.66 2.40
N LYS A 185 -5.35 24.42 3.71
CA LYS A 185 -6.32 25.00 4.65
C LYS A 185 -6.23 26.54 4.74
N LYS A 186 -5.07 27.11 4.39
CA LYS A 186 -4.81 28.56 4.40
C LYS A 186 -5.28 29.24 3.12
N GLU A 187 -5.38 28.52 2.00
CA GLU A 187 -5.93 29.01 0.73
C GLU A 187 -7.46 28.97 0.70
N ILE A 188 -8.10 27.95 1.29
CA ILE A 188 -9.58 27.83 1.33
C ILE A 188 -10.22 28.81 2.34
N GLY A 189 -9.42 29.37 3.27
CA GLY A 189 -9.87 30.35 4.26
C GLY A 189 -9.74 31.82 3.82
N ARG A 190 -9.45 32.10 2.54
CA ARG A 190 -9.43 33.43 1.91
C ARG A 190 -10.52 33.50 0.86
#